data_AF-A0A6N9AJP5-F1
#
_entry.id   AF-A0A6N9AJP5-F1
#
_cell.length_a   1.000
_cell.length_b   1.000
_cell.length_c   1.000
_cell.angle_alpha   90.00
_cell.angle_beta   90.00
_cell.angle_gamma   90.00
#
_symmetry.space_group_name_H-M   'P 1'
#
loop_
_entity.id
_entity.type
_entity.pdbx_description
1 polymer ?
#
loop_
_entity_poly.entity_id
_entity_poly.type
_entity_poly.pdbx_seq_one_letter_code
_entity_poly.pdbx_strand_id
1 'polypeptide(L)'
;MTIPQLKRKLRQLKQTECRIRFRTRPREEHQALVWDAFFSTRTADDGRVAYSLNRLANMDHEEIKKVYEGFFYRVYFQYFKEHGLSMADAYDPGLLSLLGLPPYATFQDIKRRYRELAQVHHPDHGGDHDAFIEVVDAYERLTDKGRP
;
A
#
# COMPACT_ATOMS: atom_id res chain seq x y z
N MET A 1 14.54 -3.24 16.95
CA MET A 1 13.62 -2.31 17.67
C MET A 1 12.75 -3.14 18.61
N THR A 2 12.47 -2.71 19.85
CA THR A 2 11.67 -3.54 20.78
C THR A 2 10.17 -3.43 20.52
N ILE A 3 9.38 -4.44 20.92
CA ILE A 3 7.90 -4.42 20.80
C ILE A 3 7.26 -3.16 21.40
N PRO A 4 7.65 -2.68 22.61
CA PRO A 4 7.12 -1.42 23.16
C PRO A 4 7.47 -0.20 22.30
N GLN A 5 8.69 -0.11 21.78
CA GLN A 5 9.12 0.97 20.88
C GLN A 5 8.31 0.96 19.59
N LEU A 6 8.08 -0.23 19.01
CA LEU A 6 7.26 -0.41 17.82
C LEU A 6 5.80 0.03 18.06
N LYS A 7 5.17 -0.39 19.16
CA LYS A 7 3.80 0.05 19.52
C LYS A 7 3.73 1.58 19.62
N ARG A 8 4.71 2.22 20.26
CA ARG A 8 4.79 3.68 20.34
C ARG A 8 4.90 4.31 18.95
N LYS A 9 5.74 3.75 18.08
CA LYS A 9 5.92 4.23 16.71
C LYS A 9 4.64 4.10 15.88
N LEU A 10 3.95 2.97 15.95
CA LEU A 10 2.68 2.75 15.24
C LEU A 10 1.60 3.75 15.69
N ARG A 11 1.51 4.04 16.99
CA ARG A 11 0.59 5.08 17.49
C ARG A 11 0.94 6.47 16.98
N GLN A 12 2.23 6.80 16.89
CA GLN A 12 2.69 8.06 16.30
C GLN A 12 2.32 8.14 14.82
N LEU A 13 2.49 7.05 14.05
CA LEU A 13 2.08 7.02 12.63
C LEU A 13 0.58 7.26 12.46
N LYS A 14 -0.26 6.67 13.32
CA LYS A 14 -1.71 6.93 13.34
C LYS A 14 -2.02 8.41 13.57
N GLN A 15 -1.35 9.03 14.55
CA GLN A 15 -1.51 10.46 14.84
C GLN A 15 -1.02 11.34 13.67
N THR A 16 0.08 10.96 13.02
CA THR A 16 0.61 11.69 11.86
C THR A 16 -0.37 11.65 10.70
N GLU A 17 -0.97 10.49 10.39
CA GLU A 17 -2.03 10.42 9.37
C GLU A 17 -3.18 11.37 9.72
N CYS A 18 -3.67 11.35 10.96
CA CYS A 18 -4.75 12.25 11.35
C CYS A 18 -4.37 13.72 11.17
N ARG A 19 -3.12 14.08 11.49
CA ARG A 19 -2.60 15.44 11.30
C ARG A 19 -2.43 15.82 9.83
N ILE A 20 -2.16 14.87 8.93
CA ILE A 20 -2.03 15.15 7.50
C ILE A 20 -3.42 15.29 6.88
N ARG A 21 -4.29 14.29 7.08
CA ARG A 21 -5.60 14.19 6.39
C ARG A 21 -6.68 15.09 6.98
N PHE A 22 -6.66 15.32 8.30
CA PHE A 22 -7.76 15.97 9.02
C PHE A 22 -7.30 17.23 9.76
N ARG A 23 -6.25 17.91 9.28
CA ARG A 23 -5.75 19.15 9.92
C ARG A 23 -6.79 20.26 9.94
N THR A 24 -7.47 20.43 8.81
CA THR A 24 -8.36 21.56 8.52
C THR A 24 -9.83 21.19 8.65
N ARG A 25 -10.15 19.90 8.77
CA ARG A 25 -11.51 19.37 8.88
C ARG A 25 -11.53 18.17 9.84
N PRO A 26 -12.53 18.05 10.71
CA PRO A 26 -12.68 16.89 11.57
C PRO A 26 -12.89 15.63 10.72
N ARG A 27 -12.35 14.51 11.19
CA ARG A 27 -12.57 13.19 10.60
C ARG A 27 -14.04 12.79 10.78
N GLU A 28 -14.70 12.41 9.69
CA GLU A 28 -16.04 11.84 9.74
C GLU A 28 -15.98 10.35 10.11
N GLU A 29 -16.99 9.82 10.81
CA GLU A 29 -16.96 8.45 11.37
C GLU A 29 -16.76 7.36 10.29
N HIS A 30 -17.24 7.59 9.07
CA HIS A 30 -17.12 6.66 7.96
C HIS A 30 -15.76 6.70 7.26
N GLN A 31 -14.90 7.68 7.56
CA GLN A 31 -13.62 7.82 6.89
C GLN A 31 -12.58 6.88 7.51
N ALA A 32 -12.28 5.80 6.80
CA ALA A 32 -11.24 4.85 7.19
C ALA A 32 -9.84 5.49 7.16
N LEU A 33 -9.00 5.10 8.12
CA LEU A 33 -7.59 5.45 8.12
C LEU A 33 -6.82 4.44 7.27
N VAL A 34 -5.84 4.92 6.52
CA VAL A 34 -4.81 4.10 5.89
C VAL A 34 -4.11 3.25 6.96
N TRP A 35 -3.93 3.81 8.15
CA TRP A 35 -3.37 3.10 9.29
C TRP A 35 -4.15 1.83 9.63
N ASP A 36 -5.49 1.87 9.56
CA ASP A 36 -6.34 0.73 9.92
C ASP A 36 -6.22 -0.42 8.91
N ALA A 37 -5.76 -0.15 7.68
CA ALA A 37 -5.45 -1.18 6.67
C ALA A 37 -3.98 -1.66 6.73
N PHE A 38 -3.06 -0.80 7.17
CA PHE A 38 -1.62 -1.11 7.18
C PHE A 38 -1.17 -1.80 8.46
N PHE A 39 -1.67 -1.36 9.62
CA PHE A 39 -1.06 -1.67 10.90
C PHE A 39 -2.05 -2.08 11.97
N SER A 40 -1.59 -2.91 12.89
CA SER A 40 -2.31 -3.28 14.12
C SER A 40 -1.37 -3.17 15.31
N THR A 41 -1.90 -2.78 16.47
CA THR A 41 -1.14 -2.80 17.75
C THR A 41 -1.33 -4.10 18.53
N ARG A 42 -2.14 -5.01 17.99
CA ARG A 42 -2.36 -6.34 18.55
C ARG A 42 -1.08 -7.16 18.42
N THR A 43 -0.79 -7.95 19.43
CA THR A 43 0.40 -8.81 19.48
C THR A 43 0.21 -10.13 18.73
N ALA A 44 -1.04 -10.59 18.64
CA ALA A 44 -1.39 -11.70 17.76
C ALA A 44 -1.31 -11.27 16.29
N ASP A 45 -0.99 -12.23 15.42
CA ASP A 45 -1.01 -11.98 13.98
C ASP A 45 -2.44 -11.61 13.55
N ASP A 46 -2.55 -10.53 12.79
CA ASP A 46 -3.82 -9.90 12.44
C ASP A 46 -3.91 -9.85 10.92
N GLY A 47 -4.51 -10.88 10.32
CA GLY A 47 -4.64 -10.99 8.86
C GLY A 47 -5.52 -9.92 8.20
N ARG A 48 -6.12 -9.02 9.00
CA ARG A 48 -6.88 -7.86 8.50
C ARG A 48 -5.99 -6.71 8.05
N VAL A 49 -4.72 -6.70 8.48
CA VAL A 49 -3.77 -5.63 8.17
C VAL A 49 -2.60 -6.14 7.35
N ALA A 50 -2.05 -5.29 6.48
CA ALA A 50 -0.90 -5.66 5.65
C ALA A 50 0.35 -6.02 6.48
N TYR A 51 0.56 -5.31 7.61
CA TYR A 51 1.73 -5.47 8.46
C TYR A 51 1.35 -5.57 9.93
N SER A 52 1.20 -6.81 10.41
CA SER A 52 0.97 -7.10 11.82
C SER A 52 2.19 -6.73 12.68
N LEU A 53 1.98 -6.57 13.98
CA LEU A 53 3.04 -6.18 14.91
C LEU A 53 4.16 -7.23 14.97
N ASN A 54 3.82 -8.51 14.88
CA ASN A 54 4.80 -9.60 14.86
C ASN A 54 5.62 -9.57 13.55
N ARG A 55 4.95 -9.38 12.41
CA ARG A 55 5.63 -9.23 11.11
C ARG A 55 6.67 -8.10 11.15
N LEU A 56 6.27 -6.92 11.61
CA LEU A 56 7.16 -5.76 11.74
C LEU A 56 8.31 -5.95 12.72
N ALA A 57 8.12 -6.76 13.77
CA ALA A 57 9.17 -7.03 14.75
C ALA A 57 10.29 -7.93 14.20
N ASN A 58 9.99 -8.75 13.19
CA ASN A 58 10.93 -9.65 12.54
C ASN A 58 11.54 -9.08 11.24
N MET A 59 11.15 -7.88 10.83
CA MET A 59 11.70 -7.20 9.66
C MET A 59 12.98 -6.45 9.99
N ASP A 60 13.86 -6.35 9.00
CA ASP A 60 15.06 -5.53 9.11
C ASP A 60 14.74 -4.02 8.95
N HIS A 61 15.77 -3.19 9.08
CA HIS A 61 15.61 -1.74 8.99
C HIS A 61 15.15 -1.26 7.62
N GLU A 62 15.67 -1.85 6.54
CA GLU A 62 15.37 -1.46 5.17
C GLU A 62 13.94 -1.88 4.79
N GLU A 63 13.54 -3.07 5.20
CA GLU A 63 12.17 -3.56 5.08
C GLU A 63 11.17 -2.66 5.81
N ILE A 64 11.44 -2.34 7.10
CA ILE A 64 10.58 -1.42 7.87
C ILE A 64 10.50 -0.04 7.20
N LYS A 65 11.61 0.45 6.65
CA LYS A 65 11.63 1.72 5.92
C LYS A 65 10.69 1.68 4.71
N LYS A 66 10.77 0.63 3.88
CA LYS A 66 9.87 0.43 2.72
C LYS A 66 8.40 0.40 3.13
N VAL A 67 8.09 -0.25 4.26
CA VAL A 67 6.72 -0.27 4.80
C VAL A 67 6.24 1.13 5.18
N TYR A 68 7.07 1.92 5.86
CA TYR A 68 6.71 3.29 6.24
C TYR A 68 6.56 4.20 5.02
N GLU A 69 7.43 4.07 4.01
CA GLU A 69 7.30 4.79 2.74
C GLU A 69 5.99 4.43 2.03
N GLY A 70 5.66 3.14 1.95
CA GLY A 70 4.37 2.62 1.49
C GLY A 70 3.18 3.28 2.18
N PHE A 71 3.21 3.28 3.52
CA PHE A 71 2.19 3.89 4.35
C PHE A 71 2.04 5.39 4.07
N PHE A 72 3.14 6.16 4.11
CA PHE A 72 3.08 7.60 3.90
C PHE A 72 2.59 7.96 2.50
N TYR A 73 3.02 7.22 1.48
CA TYR A 73 2.52 7.45 0.12
C TYR A 73 1.01 7.23 0.05
N ARG A 74 0.48 6.15 0.64
CA ARG A 74 -0.98 5.92 0.69
C ARG A 74 -1.72 7.03 1.43
N VAL A 75 -1.16 7.54 2.52
CA VAL A 75 -1.72 8.69 3.26
C VAL A 75 -1.77 9.93 2.39
N TYR A 76 -0.69 10.26 1.70
CA TYR A 76 -0.65 11.42 0.79
C TYR A 76 -1.58 11.25 -0.40
N PHE A 77 -1.59 10.07 -1.03
CA PHE A 77 -2.49 9.77 -2.13
C PHE A 77 -3.96 9.94 -1.73
N GLN A 78 -4.35 9.41 -0.56
CA GLN A 78 -5.70 9.57 -0.03
C GLN A 78 -6.00 11.04 0.30
N TYR A 79 -5.06 11.78 0.89
CA TYR A 79 -5.21 13.21 1.16
C TYR A 79 -5.46 14.01 -0.11
N PHE A 80 -4.63 13.85 -1.14
CA PHE A 80 -4.76 14.57 -2.41
C PHE A 80 -6.07 14.23 -3.12
N LYS A 81 -6.45 12.93 -3.13
CA LYS A 81 -7.73 12.45 -3.65
C LYS A 81 -8.92 13.09 -2.95
N GLU A 82 -8.88 13.24 -1.63
CA GLU A 82 -9.94 13.87 -0.83
C GLU A 82 -10.02 15.39 -1.05
N HIS A 83 -8.90 16.04 -1.38
CA HIS A 83 -8.81 17.48 -1.56
C HIS A 83 -8.91 17.92 -3.03
N GLY A 84 -9.21 17.00 -3.95
CA GLY A 84 -9.39 17.29 -5.37
C GLY A 84 -8.12 17.74 -6.09
N LEU A 85 -6.95 17.49 -5.51
CA LEU A 85 -5.65 17.77 -6.10
C LEU A 85 -5.22 16.55 -6.91
N SER A 86 -4.97 16.74 -8.21
CA SER A 86 -4.54 15.68 -9.11
C SER A 86 -3.07 15.33 -8.86
N MET A 87 -2.80 14.05 -8.61
CA MET A 87 -1.47 13.49 -8.74
C MET A 87 -1.35 12.89 -10.15
N ALA A 88 -1.27 13.75 -11.19
CA ALA A 88 -1.33 13.33 -12.59
C ALA A 88 -0.32 12.22 -12.96
N ASP A 89 0.78 12.11 -12.20
CA ASP A 89 1.83 11.10 -12.39
C ASP A 89 1.87 10.00 -11.33
N ALA A 90 0.94 9.98 -10.35
CA ALA A 90 0.89 8.95 -9.32
C ALA A 90 -0.06 7.82 -9.68
N TYR A 91 0.49 6.61 -9.71
CA TYR A 91 -0.26 5.38 -9.79
C TYR A 91 -0.95 5.05 -8.47
N ASP A 92 -2.07 4.31 -8.56
CA ASP A 92 -2.79 3.83 -7.38
C ASP A 92 -1.90 2.86 -6.56
N PRO A 93 -1.56 3.19 -5.30
CA PRO A 93 -0.69 2.35 -4.46
C PRO A 93 -1.27 0.98 -4.12
N GLY A 94 -2.60 0.86 -4.16
CA GLY A 94 -3.31 -0.40 -4.00
C GLY A 94 -2.98 -1.36 -5.13
N LEU A 95 -3.07 -0.88 -6.36
CA LEU A 95 -2.78 -1.66 -7.56
C LEU A 95 -1.30 -1.97 -7.70
N LEU A 96 -0.41 -1.01 -7.39
CA LEU A 96 1.02 -1.27 -7.33
C LEU A 96 1.36 -2.37 -6.33
N SER A 97 0.74 -2.34 -5.15
CA SER A 97 0.94 -3.37 -4.13
C SER A 97 0.45 -4.75 -4.57
N LEU A 98 -0.61 -4.84 -5.39
CA LEU A 98 -1.08 -6.12 -5.94
C LEU A 98 -0.03 -6.74 -6.88
N LEU A 99 0.68 -5.90 -7.63
CA LEU A 99 1.83 -6.33 -8.45
C LEU A 99 3.10 -6.57 -7.61
N GLY A 100 3.08 -6.31 -6.31
CA GLY A 100 4.26 -6.37 -5.44
C GLY A 100 5.26 -5.24 -5.70
N LEU A 101 4.80 -4.10 -6.20
CA LEU A 101 5.62 -2.92 -6.49
C LEU A 101 5.56 -1.89 -5.37
N PRO A 102 6.65 -1.11 -5.18
CA PRO A 102 6.63 0.04 -4.30
C PRO A 102 5.70 1.13 -4.86
N PRO A 103 5.17 2.02 -4.02
CA PRO A 103 4.22 3.05 -4.44
C PRO A 103 4.83 4.13 -5.37
N TYR A 104 6.16 4.23 -5.41
CA TYR A 104 6.92 5.10 -6.30
C TYR A 104 7.39 4.38 -7.58
N ALA A 105 6.87 3.19 -7.86
CA ALA A 105 7.21 2.44 -9.05
C ALA A 105 6.89 3.23 -10.32
N THR A 106 7.82 3.18 -11.27
CA THR A 106 7.65 3.82 -12.56
C THR A 106 6.79 2.96 -13.48
N PHE A 107 6.32 3.53 -14.57
CA PHE A 107 5.65 2.77 -15.63
C PHE A 107 6.51 1.61 -16.17
N GLN A 108 7.83 1.79 -16.22
CA GLN A 108 8.75 0.74 -16.65
C GLN A 108 8.78 -0.41 -15.64
N ASP A 109 8.76 -0.11 -14.33
CA ASP A 109 8.67 -1.11 -13.29
C ASP A 109 7.35 -1.88 -13.34
N ILE A 110 6.23 -1.18 -13.59
CA ILE A 110 4.90 -1.78 -13.77
C ILE A 110 4.90 -2.76 -14.94
N LYS A 111 5.39 -2.35 -16.11
CA LYS A 111 5.48 -3.23 -17.28
C LYS A 111 6.37 -4.44 -17.05
N ARG A 112 7.53 -4.25 -16.43
CA ARG A 112 8.46 -5.35 -16.13
C ARG A 112 7.78 -6.36 -15.22
N ARG A 113 7.19 -5.89 -14.12
CA ARG A 113 6.59 -6.75 -13.11
C ARG A 113 5.33 -7.47 -13.61
N TYR A 114 4.51 -6.81 -14.42
CA TYR A 114 3.38 -7.45 -15.08
C TYR A 114 3.82 -8.63 -15.94
N ARG A 115 4.87 -8.49 -16.77
CA ARG A 115 5.38 -9.59 -17.61
C ARG A 115 5.87 -10.77 -16.80
N GLU A 116 6.60 -10.51 -15.72
CA GLU A 116 7.07 -11.54 -14.80
C GLU A 116 5.89 -12.32 -14.17
N LEU A 117 4.91 -11.60 -13.63
CA LEU A 117 3.73 -12.21 -13.01
C LEU A 117 2.84 -12.95 -14.01
N ALA A 118 2.63 -12.37 -15.20
CA ALA A 118 1.87 -13.00 -16.26
C ALA A 118 2.50 -14.32 -16.70
N GLN A 119 3.83 -14.39 -16.77
CA GLN A 119 4.52 -15.64 -17.09
C GLN A 119 4.38 -16.70 -15.98
N VAL A 120 4.42 -16.28 -14.71
CA VAL A 120 4.30 -17.17 -13.55
C VAL A 120 2.88 -17.70 -13.38
N HIS A 121 1.86 -16.86 -13.54
CA HIS A 121 0.47 -17.22 -13.29
C HIS A 121 -0.28 -17.68 -14.56
N HIS A 122 0.37 -17.74 -15.71
CA HIS A 122 -0.28 -18.17 -16.94
C HIS A 122 -0.87 -19.58 -16.80
N PRO A 123 -2.16 -19.80 -17.11
CA PRO A 123 -2.79 -21.11 -16.98
C PRO A 123 -2.11 -22.18 -17.84
N ASP A 124 -1.61 -21.82 -19.03
CA ASP A 124 -0.84 -22.74 -19.90
C ASP A 124 0.50 -23.19 -19.30
N HIS A 125 1.00 -22.50 -18.27
CA HIS A 125 2.20 -22.87 -17.53
C HIS A 125 1.88 -23.53 -16.18
N GLY A 126 0.62 -23.93 -15.97
CA GLY A 126 0.15 -24.50 -14.69
C GLY A 126 -0.06 -23.46 -13.60
N GLY A 127 -0.16 -22.17 -13.97
CA GLY A 127 -0.45 -21.08 -13.06
C GLY A 127 -1.93 -20.97 -12.69
N ASP A 128 -2.19 -20.17 -11.66
CA ASP A 128 -3.53 -19.92 -11.14
C ASP A 128 -4.28 -18.87 -11.99
N HIS A 129 -5.44 -19.25 -12.52
CA HIS A 129 -6.24 -18.41 -13.41
C HIS A 129 -6.78 -17.16 -12.71
N ASP A 130 -7.21 -17.28 -11.45
CA ASP A 130 -7.77 -16.16 -10.70
C ASP A 130 -6.67 -15.14 -10.38
N ALA A 131 -5.49 -15.62 -9.97
CA ALA A 131 -4.32 -14.76 -9.77
C ALA A 131 -3.88 -14.06 -11.06
N PHE A 132 -3.99 -14.72 -12.22
CA PHE A 132 -3.70 -14.10 -13.52
C PHE A 132 -4.69 -12.97 -13.84
N ILE A 133 -5.99 -13.18 -13.59
CA ILE A 133 -7.03 -12.16 -13.78
C ILE A 133 -6.75 -10.93 -12.90
N GLU A 134 -6.41 -11.13 -11.63
CA GLU A 134 -6.08 -10.03 -10.70
C GLU A 134 -4.88 -9.20 -11.19
N VAL A 135 -3.85 -9.88 -11.70
CA VAL A 135 -2.65 -9.22 -12.25
C VAL A 135 -2.99 -8.40 -13.50
N VAL A 136 -3.86 -8.92 -14.37
CA VAL A 136 -4.32 -8.19 -15.58
C VAL A 136 -5.16 -6.98 -15.21
N ASP A 137 -6.18 -7.12 -14.33
CA ASP A 137 -7.03 -5.99 -13.89
C ASP A 137 -6.19 -4.86 -13.29
N ALA A 138 -5.24 -5.19 -12.40
CA ALA A 138 -4.38 -4.17 -11.81
C ALA A 138 -3.51 -3.47 -12.85
N TYR A 139 -2.94 -4.20 -13.80
CA TYR A 139 -2.15 -3.61 -14.88
C TYR A 139 -2.99 -2.70 -15.78
N GLU A 140 -4.17 -3.14 -16.20
CA GLU A 140 -5.07 -2.33 -17.04
C GLU A 140 -5.45 -1.03 -16.34
N ARG A 141 -5.87 -1.09 -15.08
CA ARG A 141 -6.26 0.12 -14.31
C ARG A 141 -5.10 1.06 -14.04
N LEU A 142 -3.89 0.55 -13.90
CA LEU A 142 -2.67 1.35 -13.77
C LEU A 142 -2.29 2.03 -15.09
N THR A 143 -2.50 1.36 -16.23
CA THR A 143 -2.07 1.87 -17.54
C THR A 143 -3.14 2.71 -18.25
N ASP A 144 -4.41 2.48 -17.98
CA ASP A 144 -5.56 3.20 -18.56
C ASP A 144 -5.71 4.61 -17.97
N LYS A 145 -5.41 4.78 -16.67
CA LYS A 145 -5.37 6.11 -16.01
C LYS A 145 -4.04 6.87 -16.19
N GLY A 146 -3.00 6.20 -16.70
CA GLY A 146 -1.64 6.73 -16.85
C GLY A 146 -1.30 7.18 -18.28
N ARG A 147 -2.29 7.28 -19.17
CA ARG A 147 -2.08 7.84 -20.51
C ARG A 147 -2.22 9.37 -20.42
N PRO A 148 -1.14 10.16 -20.64
CA PRO A 148 -1.30 11.60 -20.82
C PRO A 148 -2.18 11.90 -22.04
#